data_AF-A0A561VGF4-F1
#
_entry.id   AF-A0A561VGF4-F1
#
_cell.length_a   1.000
_cell.length_b   1.000
_cell.length_c   1.000
_cell.angle_alpha   90.00
_cell.angle_beta   90.00
_cell.angle_gamma   90.00
#
_symmetry.space_group_name_H-M   'P 1'
#
loop_
_entity.id
_entity.type
_entity.pdbx_description
1 polymer ?
#
loop_
_entity_poly.entity_id
_entity_poly.type
_entity_poly.pdbx_seq_one_letter_code
_entity_poly.pdbx_strand_id
1 'polypeptide(L)'
;MGVTTRHHGAESGLEANLLLALEFAGDLIETLSQPIKLTYRTHEGRSEHTPDFLAITRTGQWLIDVRPERRLTAKTLIDFAATAEVTLAAGWRYAAVIGWHPYGVSVLRNFAAERRPLSNVRNMIGQVLSTVEEGPRLFAEIAEATSYPVIARAYTRHLLWHRRLSIELGAPFGDATMVYRVEEQPWS
;
A
#
# COMPACT_ATOMS: atom_id res chain seq x y z
N MET A 1 28.45 -16.11 16.10
CA MET A 1 26.99 -16.20 16.32
C MET A 1 26.43 -14.79 16.50
N GLY A 2 25.63 -14.29 15.55
CA GLY A 2 24.75 -13.13 15.76
C GLY A 2 25.06 -11.83 15.01
N VAL A 3 24.76 -11.76 13.71
CA VAL A 3 24.48 -10.50 12.96
C VAL A 3 23.43 -10.79 11.87
N THR A 4 22.27 -11.33 12.22
CA THR A 4 21.19 -11.57 11.23
C THR A 4 19.82 -11.11 11.71
N THR A 5 19.60 -10.92 13.01
CA THR A 5 18.28 -10.60 13.56
C THR A 5 17.79 -9.19 13.19
N ARG A 6 18.68 -8.18 13.18
CA ARG A 6 18.31 -6.82 12.76
C ARG A 6 18.14 -6.68 11.25
N HIS A 7 18.85 -7.48 10.46
CA HIS A 7 18.85 -7.39 9.00
C HIS A 7 17.58 -8.00 8.40
N HIS A 8 17.16 -9.18 8.88
CA HIS A 8 15.87 -9.78 8.51
C HIS A 8 14.69 -8.92 8.98
N GLY A 9 14.76 -8.32 10.18
CA GLY A 9 13.66 -7.51 10.69
C GLY A 9 13.32 -6.29 9.82
N ALA A 10 14.31 -5.69 9.15
CA ALA A 10 14.07 -4.58 8.23
C ALA A 10 13.41 -5.03 6.91
N GLU A 11 13.77 -6.21 6.41
CA GLU A 11 13.12 -6.82 5.24
C GLU A 11 11.69 -7.20 5.57
N SER A 12 11.47 -7.94 6.65
CA SER A 12 10.13 -8.26 7.12
C SER A 12 9.27 -7.01 7.40
N GLY A 13 9.89 -5.90 7.82
CA GLY A 13 9.21 -4.62 7.97
C GLY A 13 8.79 -3.98 6.63
N LEU A 14 9.65 -4.03 5.61
CA LEU A 14 9.30 -3.55 4.26
C LEU A 14 8.23 -4.43 3.61
N GLU A 15 8.33 -5.75 3.77
CA GLU A 15 7.35 -6.71 3.28
C GLU A 15 5.98 -6.50 3.93
N ALA A 16 5.93 -6.33 5.26
CA ALA A 16 4.70 -6.02 5.97
C ALA A 16 4.06 -4.70 5.49
N ASN A 17 4.88 -3.69 5.17
CA ASN A 17 4.39 -2.43 4.62
C ASN A 17 3.85 -2.58 3.19
N LEU A 18 4.48 -3.42 2.37
CA LEU A 18 3.97 -3.75 1.04
C LEU A 18 2.60 -4.40 1.13
N LEU A 19 2.44 -5.41 1.98
CA LEU A 19 1.15 -6.08 2.16
C LEU A 19 0.06 -5.10 2.63
N LEU A 20 0.41 -4.19 3.55
CA LEU A 20 -0.49 -3.13 3.99
C LEU A 20 -0.91 -2.20 2.85
N ALA A 21 0.04 -1.78 2.00
CA ALA A 21 -0.24 -0.91 0.87
C ALA A 21 -1.10 -1.59 -0.20
N LEU A 22 -0.85 -2.87 -0.49
CA LEU A 22 -1.66 -3.67 -1.40
C LEU A 22 -3.11 -3.82 -0.89
N GLU A 23 -3.29 -4.09 0.40
CA GLU A 23 -4.61 -4.17 1.02
C GLU A 23 -5.35 -2.81 0.96
N PHE A 24 -4.62 -1.72 1.21
CA PHE A 24 -5.16 -0.37 1.11
C PHE A 24 -5.57 -0.01 -0.32
N ALA A 25 -4.79 -0.39 -1.34
CA ALA A 25 -5.11 -0.16 -2.75
C ALA A 25 -6.46 -0.77 -3.16
N GLY A 26 -6.86 -1.87 -2.51
CA GLY A 26 -8.22 -2.40 -2.60
C GLY A 26 -8.56 -3.19 -3.86
N ASP A 27 -7.59 -3.37 -4.74
CA ASP A 27 -7.68 -4.19 -5.95
C ASP A 27 -7.10 -5.60 -5.74
N LEU A 28 -6.47 -5.86 -4.60
CA LEU A 28 -5.85 -7.14 -4.26
C LEU A 28 -6.90 -8.26 -4.11
N ILE A 29 -6.65 -9.36 -4.82
CA ILE A 29 -7.43 -10.61 -4.76
C ILE A 29 -6.69 -11.65 -3.92
N GLU A 30 -5.39 -11.84 -4.19
CA GLU A 30 -4.56 -12.85 -3.52
C GLU A 30 -3.08 -12.44 -3.52
N THR A 31 -2.34 -12.90 -2.52
CA THR A 31 -0.88 -12.78 -2.45
C THR A 31 -0.23 -14.13 -2.19
N LEU A 32 0.85 -14.41 -2.92
CA LEU A 32 1.69 -15.58 -2.71
C LEU A 32 3.09 -15.11 -2.35
N SER A 33 3.64 -15.63 -1.25
CA SER A 33 5.04 -15.39 -0.89
C SER A 33 5.95 -16.37 -1.62
N GLN A 34 7.10 -15.88 -2.09
CA GLN A 34 8.13 -16.66 -2.75
C GLN A 34 7.56 -17.58 -3.85
N PRO A 35 6.79 -17.02 -4.80
CA PRO A 35 5.90 -17.77 -5.68
C PRO A 35 6.64 -18.66 -6.68
N ILE A 36 7.85 -18.27 -7.08
CA ILE A 36 8.60 -18.94 -8.14
C ILE A 36 10.10 -18.77 -7.92
N LYS A 37 10.87 -19.82 -8.22
CA LYS A 37 12.34 -19.76 -8.27
C LYS A 37 12.79 -19.62 -9.71
N LEU A 38 13.37 -18.47 -10.04
CA LEU A 38 13.98 -18.18 -11.33
C LEU A 38 15.39 -18.76 -11.39
N THR A 39 15.73 -19.37 -12.52
CA THR A 39 17.09 -19.81 -12.83
C THR A 39 17.48 -19.22 -14.17
N TYR A 40 18.61 -18.51 -14.21
CA TYR A 40 19.06 -17.79 -15.39
C TYR A 40 20.58 -17.80 -15.49
N ARG A 41 21.13 -17.34 -16.63
CA ARG A 41 22.57 -17.27 -16.87
C ARG A 41 23.02 -15.82 -16.94
N THR A 42 24.15 -15.53 -16.32
CA THR A 42 24.87 -14.27 -16.39
C THR A 42 26.25 -14.50 -17.00
N HIS A 43 27.03 -13.42 -17.18
CA HIS A 43 28.43 -13.52 -17.57
C HIS A 43 29.30 -14.26 -16.52
N GLU A 44 28.86 -14.30 -15.26
CA GLU A 44 29.53 -14.98 -14.15
C GLU A 44 29.10 -16.46 -14.01
N GLY A 45 28.14 -16.91 -14.83
CA GLY A 45 27.64 -18.28 -14.84
C GLY A 45 26.16 -18.39 -14.47
N ARG A 46 25.77 -19.53 -13.90
CA ARG A 46 24.37 -19.78 -13.51
C ARG A 46 24.04 -19.01 -12.23
N SER A 47 22.88 -18.35 -12.22
CA SER A 47 22.34 -17.63 -11.06
C SER A 47 20.89 -18.06 -10.82
N GLU A 48 20.43 -17.83 -9.60
CA GLU A 48 19.08 -18.14 -9.14
C GLU A 48 18.54 -16.98 -8.29
N HIS A 49 17.24 -16.73 -8.42
CA HIS A 49 16.53 -15.68 -7.68
C HIS A 49 15.09 -16.11 -7.40
N THR A 50 14.57 -15.74 -6.24
CA THR A 50 13.17 -15.96 -5.86
C THR A 50 12.57 -14.61 -5.48
N PRO A 51 11.63 -14.08 -6.29
CA PRO A 51 10.91 -12.86 -5.94
C PRO A 51 10.13 -13.03 -4.63
N ASP A 52 9.96 -11.95 -3.88
CA ASP A 52 9.39 -12.05 -2.54
C ASP A 52 7.86 -12.26 -2.57
N PHE A 53 7.15 -11.65 -3.53
CA PHE A 53 5.69 -11.81 -3.68
C PHE A 53 5.19 -11.86 -5.13
N LEU A 54 4.11 -12.61 -5.34
CA LEU A 54 3.17 -12.42 -6.46
C LEU A 54 1.88 -11.84 -5.89
N ALA A 55 1.45 -10.68 -6.36
CA ALA A 55 0.16 -10.09 -6.05
C ALA A 55 -0.78 -10.22 -7.24
N ILE A 56 -1.92 -10.86 -7.03
CA ILE A 56 -2.99 -10.95 -8.02
C ILE A 56 -3.99 -9.84 -7.71
N THR A 57 -4.15 -8.91 -8.64
CA THR A 57 -5.09 -7.78 -8.50
C THR A 57 -6.17 -7.84 -9.57
N ARG A 58 -7.22 -7.05 -9.41
CA ARG A 58 -8.27 -6.86 -10.44
C ARG A 58 -7.71 -6.31 -11.76
N THR A 59 -6.55 -5.67 -11.74
CA THR A 59 -5.93 -5.06 -12.93
C THR A 59 -4.80 -5.90 -13.53
N GLY A 60 -4.51 -7.08 -12.96
CA GLY A 60 -3.47 -7.99 -13.41
C GLY A 60 -2.54 -8.46 -12.29
N GLN A 61 -1.52 -9.22 -12.68
CA GLN A 61 -0.53 -9.81 -11.79
C GLN A 61 0.71 -8.92 -11.65
N TRP A 62 1.23 -8.82 -10.43
CA TRP A 62 2.46 -8.12 -10.09
C TRP A 62 3.44 -9.07 -9.43
N LEU A 63 4.60 -9.27 -10.02
CA LEU A 63 5.73 -9.93 -9.37
C LEU A 63 6.59 -8.86 -8.71
N ILE A 64 6.85 -9.01 -7.41
CA ILE A 64 7.40 -7.94 -6.58
C ILE A 64 8.63 -8.43 -5.81
N ASP A 65 9.72 -7.69 -5.96
CA ASP A 65 10.91 -7.82 -5.13
C ASP A 65 10.93 -6.77 -4.03
N VAL A 66 11.32 -7.15 -2.81
CA VAL A 66 11.42 -6.29 -1.64
C VAL A 66 12.85 -6.36 -1.10
N ARG A 67 13.61 -5.28 -1.28
CA ARG A 67 15.02 -5.25 -0.86
C ARG A 67 15.37 -3.87 -0.32
N PRO A 68 15.70 -3.71 0.96
CA PRO A 68 16.03 -2.39 1.51
C PRO A 68 17.19 -1.77 0.76
N GLU A 69 17.12 -0.46 0.50
CA GLU A 69 18.10 0.30 -0.28
C GLU A 69 19.56 0.02 0.11
N ARG A 70 19.85 -0.03 1.42
CA ARG A 70 21.20 -0.34 1.95
C ARG A 70 21.75 -1.74 1.60
N ARG A 71 20.91 -2.63 1.06
CA ARG A 71 21.27 -4.00 0.63
C ARG A 71 21.30 -4.14 -0.88
N LEU A 72 21.06 -3.07 -1.63
CA LEU A 72 21.20 -3.10 -3.08
C LEU A 72 22.66 -3.35 -3.45
N THR A 73 22.86 -4.35 -4.31
CA THR A 73 24.15 -4.74 -4.87
C THR A 73 24.02 -4.88 -6.38
N ALA A 74 25.14 -4.97 -7.10
CA ALA A 74 25.12 -5.28 -8.53
C ALA A 74 24.35 -6.57 -8.83
N LYS A 75 24.52 -7.61 -8.00
CA LYS A 75 23.74 -8.85 -8.11
C LYS A 75 22.24 -8.60 -7.97
N THR A 76 21.82 -7.74 -7.03
CA THR A 76 20.40 -7.42 -6.83
C THR A 76 19.78 -6.80 -8.09
N LEU A 77 20.52 -5.93 -8.77
CA LEU A 77 20.05 -5.33 -10.02
C LEU A 77 19.93 -6.36 -11.15
N ILE A 78 20.82 -7.35 -11.20
CA ILE A 78 20.73 -8.47 -12.14
C ILE A 78 19.52 -9.36 -11.81
N ASP A 79 19.28 -9.64 -10.53
CA ASP A 79 18.09 -10.37 -10.07
C ASP A 79 16.80 -9.65 -10.51
N PHE A 80 16.75 -8.32 -10.33
CA PHE A 80 15.61 -7.49 -10.75
C PHE A 80 15.38 -7.51 -12.25
N ALA A 81 16.45 -7.42 -13.04
CA ALA A 81 16.37 -7.51 -14.50
C ALA A 81 15.82 -8.88 -14.93
N ALA A 82 16.30 -9.96 -14.32
CA ALA A 82 15.79 -11.30 -14.60
C ALA A 82 14.30 -11.45 -14.24
N THR A 83 13.86 -10.89 -13.10
CA THR A 83 12.43 -10.86 -12.75
C THR A 83 11.63 -10.07 -13.77
N ALA A 84 12.09 -8.89 -14.17
CA ALA A 84 11.42 -8.04 -15.14
C ALA A 84 11.24 -8.74 -16.50
N GLU A 85 12.27 -9.42 -17.01
CA GLU A 85 12.19 -10.19 -18.26
C GLU A 85 11.12 -11.29 -18.20
N VAL A 86 11.07 -12.04 -17.09
CA VAL A 86 10.06 -13.08 -16.88
C VAL A 86 8.65 -12.49 -16.83
N THR A 87 8.46 -11.39 -16.12
CA THR A 87 7.14 -10.73 -16.09
C THR A 87 6.71 -10.23 -17.45
N LEU A 88 7.62 -9.65 -18.24
CA LEU A 88 7.32 -9.17 -19.57
C LEU A 88 6.88 -10.32 -20.48
N ALA A 89 7.59 -11.45 -20.45
CA ALA A 89 7.24 -12.64 -21.22
C ALA A 89 5.90 -13.25 -20.79
N ALA A 90 5.55 -13.14 -19.50
CA ALA A 90 4.28 -13.64 -18.95
C ALA A 90 3.10 -12.66 -19.11
N GLY A 91 3.34 -11.43 -19.60
CA GLY A 91 2.32 -10.37 -19.64
C GLY A 91 1.95 -9.83 -18.26
N TRP A 92 2.83 -10.00 -17.27
CA TRP A 92 2.68 -9.49 -15.90
C TRP A 92 3.41 -8.16 -15.72
N ARG A 93 3.17 -7.50 -14.59
CA ARG A 93 3.89 -6.29 -14.19
C ARG A 93 4.96 -6.62 -13.16
N TYR A 94 6.00 -5.79 -13.13
CA TYR A 94 7.11 -5.91 -12.19
C TYR A 94 7.22 -4.66 -11.32
N ALA A 95 7.53 -4.85 -10.04
CA ALA A 95 7.91 -3.78 -9.13
C ALA A 95 9.06 -4.21 -8.21
N ALA A 96 9.95 -3.27 -7.90
CA ALA A 96 10.96 -3.43 -6.87
C ALA A 96 10.72 -2.40 -5.77
N VAL A 97 10.48 -2.85 -4.54
CA VAL A 97 10.26 -2.00 -3.37
C VAL A 97 11.54 -1.92 -2.57
N ILE A 98 12.21 -0.77 -2.65
CA ILE A 98 13.50 -0.54 -1.99
C ILE A 98 13.41 0.28 -0.69
N GLY A 99 12.25 0.89 -0.46
CA GLY A 99 11.96 1.77 0.64
C GLY A 99 10.56 2.35 0.53
N TRP A 100 10.19 3.18 1.50
CA TRP A 100 8.91 3.88 1.51
C TRP A 100 9.14 5.35 1.77
N HIS A 101 8.24 6.19 1.25
CA HIS A 101 8.18 7.58 1.66
C HIS A 101 7.99 7.65 3.19
N PRO A 102 8.68 8.54 3.92
CA PRO A 102 8.66 8.58 5.39
C PRO A 102 7.26 8.66 6.00
N TYR A 103 6.33 9.31 5.30
CA TYR A 103 4.95 9.49 5.77
C TYR A 103 3.98 8.43 5.21
N GLY A 104 4.21 7.88 4.02
CA GLY A 104 3.21 7.03 3.36
C GLY A 104 2.76 5.86 4.22
N VAL A 105 3.71 5.11 4.80
CA VAL A 105 3.39 3.95 5.65
C VAL A 105 2.75 4.35 6.98
N SER A 106 3.20 5.44 7.62
CA SER A 106 2.66 5.85 8.93
C SER A 106 1.22 6.33 8.81
N VAL A 107 0.88 6.96 7.69
CA VAL A 107 -0.49 7.33 7.32
C VAL A 107 -1.35 6.09 7.09
N LEU A 108 -0.88 5.11 6.30
CA LEU A 108 -1.62 3.86 6.11
C LEU A 108 -1.88 3.11 7.42
N ARG A 109 -0.89 3.10 8.33
CA ARG A 109 -1.04 2.48 9.66
C ARG A 109 -2.06 3.20 10.55
N ASN A 110 -2.29 4.50 10.35
CA ASN A 110 -3.37 5.22 11.07
C ASN A 110 -4.76 4.70 10.66
N PHE A 111 -4.94 4.41 9.37
CA PHE A 111 -6.24 3.95 8.85
C PHE A 111 -6.46 2.46 9.05
N ALA A 112 -5.36 1.72 9.14
CA ALA A 112 -5.34 0.29 9.39
C ALA A 112 -6.05 -0.17 10.68
N ALA A 113 -6.40 0.70 11.61
CA ALA A 113 -7.24 0.32 12.74
C ALA A 113 -8.73 0.20 12.35
N GLU A 114 -9.14 0.90 11.29
CA GLU A 114 -10.54 1.12 10.89
C GLU A 114 -10.93 0.25 9.67
N ARG A 115 -10.16 -0.80 9.38
CA ARG A 115 -10.38 -1.72 8.23
C ARG A 115 -11.65 -2.54 8.35
N ARG A 116 -12.10 -2.75 9.60
CA ARG A 116 -13.30 -3.52 9.87
C ARG A 116 -14.51 -2.69 9.44
N PRO A 117 -15.50 -3.29 8.76
CA PRO A 117 -16.75 -2.62 8.46
C PRO A 117 -17.36 -2.00 9.72
N LEU A 118 -17.68 -0.71 9.66
CA LEU A 118 -18.43 -0.03 10.70
C LEU A 118 -19.92 -0.03 10.33
N SER A 119 -20.79 -0.35 11.28
CA SER A 119 -22.23 -0.16 11.10
C SER A 119 -22.53 1.33 11.00
N ASN A 120 -23.33 1.78 10.03
CA ASN A 120 -23.61 3.21 9.83
C ASN A 120 -24.61 3.75 10.86
N VAL A 121 -24.12 4.04 12.06
CA VAL A 121 -24.95 4.56 13.16
C VAL A 121 -25.26 6.04 12.93
N ARG A 122 -26.54 6.43 13.10
CA ARG A 122 -27.03 7.82 12.97
C ARG A 122 -26.62 8.50 11.65
N ASN A 123 -26.52 7.73 10.58
CA ASN A 123 -26.10 8.20 9.27
C ASN A 123 -24.73 8.93 9.29
N MET A 124 -23.78 8.50 10.13
CA MET A 124 -22.48 9.14 10.23
C MET A 124 -21.70 9.13 8.90
N ILE A 125 -21.82 8.07 8.10
CA ILE A 125 -21.23 8.03 6.74
C ILE A 125 -21.78 9.18 5.88
N GLY A 126 -23.10 9.36 5.88
CA GLY A 126 -23.74 10.42 5.10
C GLY A 126 -23.32 11.80 5.58
N GLN A 127 -23.29 12.02 6.90
CA GLN A 127 -22.82 13.28 7.48
C GLN A 127 -21.38 13.60 7.08
N VAL A 128 -20.46 12.63 7.14
CA VAL A 128 -19.07 12.83 6.72
C VAL A 128 -18.98 13.13 5.22
N LEU A 129 -19.66 12.36 4.37
CA LEU A 129 -19.59 12.57 2.92
C LEU A 129 -20.18 13.92 2.48
N SER A 130 -21.23 14.40 3.13
CA SER A 130 -21.81 15.71 2.82
C SER A 130 -20.87 16.87 3.16
N THR A 131 -19.93 16.70 4.10
CA THR A 131 -18.98 17.78 4.43
C THR A 131 -18.02 18.12 3.30
N VAL A 132 -17.75 17.16 2.40
CA VAL A 132 -16.79 17.31 1.29
C VAL A 132 -17.46 17.42 -0.08
N GLU A 133 -18.78 17.63 -0.12
CA GLU A 133 -19.54 17.75 -1.37
C GLU A 133 -19.20 19.03 -2.15
N GLU A 134 -19.02 20.13 -1.44
CA GLU A 134 -18.69 21.43 -2.03
C GLU A 134 -17.20 21.62 -2.30
N GLY A 135 -16.37 20.67 -1.86
CA GLY A 135 -14.93 20.69 -2.06
C GLY A 135 -14.15 20.02 -0.93
N PRO A 136 -12.82 19.96 -1.05
CA PRO A 136 -11.95 19.38 -0.04
C PRO A 136 -12.01 20.15 1.27
N ARG A 137 -11.95 19.44 2.41
CA ARG A 137 -12.01 20.04 3.75
C ARG A 137 -10.93 19.46 4.66
N LEU A 138 -10.56 20.22 5.69
CA LEU A 138 -9.62 19.71 6.69
C LEU A 138 -10.26 18.58 7.51
N PHE A 139 -9.46 17.58 7.88
CA PHE A 139 -9.91 16.45 8.69
C PHE A 139 -10.61 16.88 9.99
N ALA A 140 -10.12 17.94 10.65
CA ALA A 140 -10.76 18.50 11.83
C ALA A 140 -12.12 19.15 11.51
N GLU A 141 -12.24 19.91 10.43
CA GLU A 141 -13.48 20.58 10.03
C GLU A 141 -14.58 19.59 9.63
N ILE A 142 -14.19 18.44 9.08
CA ILE A 142 -15.12 17.34 8.83
C ILE A 142 -15.69 16.84 10.16
N ALA A 143 -14.85 16.61 11.16
CA ALA A 143 -15.29 16.11 12.45
C ALA A 143 -16.24 17.11 13.15
N GLU A 144 -15.85 18.37 13.21
CA GLU A 144 -16.62 19.42 13.90
C GLU A 144 -17.97 19.73 13.22
N ALA A 145 -18.09 19.50 11.91
CA ALA A 145 -19.34 19.70 11.18
C ALA A 145 -20.35 18.56 11.32
N THR A 146 -20.04 17.52 12.10
CA THR A 146 -20.92 16.36 12.31
C THR A 146 -21.48 16.33 13.73
N SER A 147 -22.53 15.54 13.93
CA SER A 147 -23.19 15.38 15.24
C SER A 147 -22.29 14.81 16.35
N TYR A 148 -21.21 14.08 16.01
CA TYR A 148 -20.31 13.45 16.99
C TYR A 148 -18.85 13.48 16.51
N PRO A 149 -18.07 14.53 16.81
CA PRO A 149 -16.74 14.74 16.24
C PRO A 149 -15.76 13.55 16.45
N VAL A 150 -15.74 12.95 17.63
CA VAL A 150 -14.88 11.79 17.93
C VAL A 150 -15.24 10.59 17.06
N ILE A 151 -16.54 10.34 16.87
CA ILE A 151 -17.04 9.24 16.04
C ILE A 151 -16.76 9.55 14.57
N ALA A 152 -17.00 10.78 14.12
CA ALA A 152 -16.73 11.19 12.75
C ALA A 152 -15.27 11.00 12.36
N ARG A 153 -14.30 11.28 13.24
CA ARG A 153 -12.88 10.99 12.96
C ARG A 153 -12.61 9.51 12.64
N ALA A 154 -13.25 8.59 13.36
CA ALA A 154 -13.15 7.16 13.07
C ALA A 154 -13.79 6.81 11.72
N TYR A 155 -14.98 7.37 11.44
CA TYR A 155 -15.66 7.17 10.17
C TYR A 155 -14.91 7.78 8.99
N THR A 156 -14.29 8.94 9.13
CA THR A 156 -13.46 9.54 8.08
C THR A 156 -12.26 8.66 7.78
N ARG A 157 -11.55 8.14 8.79
CA ARG A 157 -10.47 7.16 8.60
C ARG A 157 -10.95 5.84 7.96
N HIS A 158 -12.12 5.36 8.36
CA HIS A 158 -12.76 4.20 7.75
C HIS A 158 -13.05 4.45 6.26
N LEU A 159 -13.63 5.59 5.91
CA LEU A 159 -13.91 5.96 4.52
C LEU A 159 -12.63 6.17 3.70
N LEU A 160 -11.54 6.66 4.31
CA LEU A 160 -10.21 6.71 3.68
C LEU A 160 -9.68 5.29 3.40
N TRP A 161 -9.75 4.38 4.37
CA TRP A 161 -9.33 2.98 4.19
C TRP A 161 -10.08 2.29 3.04
N HIS A 162 -11.37 2.54 2.94
CA HIS A 162 -12.23 1.98 1.90
C HIS A 162 -12.26 2.81 0.61
N ARG A 163 -11.37 3.79 0.45
CA ARG A 163 -11.23 4.62 -0.76
C ARG A 163 -12.52 5.34 -1.19
N ARG A 164 -13.34 5.73 -0.20
CA ARG A 164 -14.52 6.59 -0.41
C ARG A 164 -14.19 8.06 -0.18
N LEU A 165 -13.05 8.32 0.46
CA LEU A 165 -12.38 9.60 0.59
C LEU A 165 -10.91 9.40 0.21
N SER A 166 -10.21 10.47 -0.14
CA SER A 166 -8.78 10.46 -0.43
C SER A 166 -8.03 11.59 0.28
N ILE A 167 -6.72 11.42 0.38
CA ILE A 167 -5.76 12.40 0.92
C ILE A 167 -4.45 12.29 0.14
N GLU A 168 -3.59 13.29 0.31
CA GLU A 168 -2.19 13.20 -0.10
C GLU A 168 -1.40 12.30 0.88
N LEU A 169 -0.83 11.19 0.39
CA LEU A 169 -0.06 10.25 1.21
C LEU A 169 1.40 10.71 1.44
N GLY A 170 1.85 11.72 0.70
CA GLY A 170 3.19 12.32 0.83
C GLY A 170 3.39 13.21 2.05
N ALA A 171 2.36 13.46 2.87
CA ALA A 171 2.41 14.36 4.02
C ALA A 171 1.95 13.68 5.32
N PRO A 172 2.31 14.22 6.51
CA PRO A 172 1.78 13.75 7.77
C PRO A 172 0.25 13.80 7.81
N PHE A 173 -0.36 12.78 8.41
CA PHE A 173 -1.80 12.75 8.68
C PHE A 173 -2.12 13.41 10.03
N GLY A 174 -3.09 14.32 10.04
CA GLY A 174 -3.56 15.02 11.23
C GLY A 174 -4.71 15.98 10.92
N ASP A 175 -5.00 16.87 11.87
CA ASP A 175 -6.15 17.79 11.81
C ASP A 175 -6.13 18.72 10.60
N ALA A 176 -4.93 19.12 10.15
CA ALA A 176 -4.71 19.95 8.98
C ALA A 176 -4.61 19.15 7.67
N THR A 177 -4.85 17.84 7.68
CA THR A 177 -4.87 17.05 6.44
C THR A 177 -6.10 17.40 5.63
N MET A 178 -5.87 17.81 4.39
CA MET A 178 -6.94 18.02 3.42
C MET A 178 -7.51 16.68 2.95
N VAL A 179 -8.82 16.52 3.09
CA VAL A 179 -9.57 15.32 2.69
C VAL A 179 -10.44 15.67 1.49
N TYR A 180 -10.33 14.82 0.47
CA TYR A 180 -11.00 14.97 -0.80
C TYR A 180 -12.07 13.89 -0.95
N ARG A 181 -13.14 14.22 -1.66
CA ARG A 181 -14.05 13.20 -2.17
C ARG A 181 -13.33 12.41 -3.27
N VAL A 182 -13.48 11.09 -3.26
CA VAL A 182 -13.07 10.30 -4.43
C VAL A 182 -14.13 10.53 -5.50
N GLU A 183 -13.71 11.08 -6.64
CA GLU A 183 -14.56 11.09 -7.82
C GLU A 183 -14.89 9.64 -8.16
N GLU A 184 -16.18 9.32 -8.29
CA GLU A 184 -16.58 8.04 -8.87
C GLU A 184 -15.97 7.99 -10.27
N GLN A 185 -14.92 7.21 -10.47
CA GLN A 185 -14.47 6.88 -11.82
C GLN A 185 -15.60 6.06 -12.44
N PRO A 186 -16.30 6.56 -13.47
CA PRO A 186 -17.25 5.74 -14.17
C PRO A 186 -16.44 4.70 -14.97
N TRP A 187 -16.96 3.45 -14.98
CA TRP A 187 -16.50 2.27 -15.75
C TRP A 187 -15.30 1.51 -15.12
N SER A 188 -15.46 0.26 -14.63
CA SER A 188 -15.80 -1.02 -15.30
C SER A 188 -14.78 -1.42 -16.36
#